data_AF-A0A388PN94-F1
#
_entry.id   AF-A0A388PN94-F1
#
_cell.length_a   1.000
_cell.length_b   1.000
_cell.length_c   1.000
_cell.angle_alpha   90.00
_cell.angle_beta   90.00
_cell.angle_gamma   90.00
#
_symmetry.space_group_name_H-M   'P 1'
#
loop_
_entity.id
_entity.type
_entity.pdbx_description
1 polymer ?
#
loop_
_entity_poly.entity_id
_entity_poly.type
_entity_poly.pdbx_seq_one_letter_code
_entity_poly.pdbx_strand_id
1 'polypeptide(L)'
;MKADNELYRQLRELPPQQLWTEEVPKFDRLSPKERNQQVALVRAVGVVFSTSRNPEMKAAVKAWMVGLLQDPNEKIRRYATAAIPKLGGDESSEKRLLDILQTTQVDREKRKVAEALEKIGGAETLKVVTGKGDQLVSEQKVRASVARQESPGAVRLEAVLPKQDGLKLHLRCRAGLESIVADEVREAEARQGKFRVVEVRGTCVVVEPKGPFALADLYRFRCFDTASFVLGLVRSPQSPAAIGELAKLIASPRTEFLMKTLTEGALRYRLSMLAEGNHDAAVAKVTAEAFRLNPRILNDARESPWSVDVLFNELSASVELRPRLSPNPRLYYRTDAINAASHPPLAACLARLAGKQADELVWDPFCGSGLELIEAALFGEVAQVVGTDIDPAAIAIAQANFAAAKLPRTKGAFHACDFRDVTKIPQLAAARSRWSSPTRPSDGACGCRTCMASSPTSSGSPPRSCAPAVASSS
;
A
#
# COMPACT_ATOMS: atom_id res chain seq x y z
N MET A 1 35.43 -7.15 -18.08
CA MET A 1 34.43 -6.71 -17.07
C MET A 1 34.32 -5.18 -16.97
N LYS A 2 35.42 -4.41 -16.96
CA LYS A 2 35.35 -2.92 -17.06
C LYS A 2 34.82 -2.44 -18.42
N ALA A 3 35.29 -3.02 -19.53
CA ALA A 3 34.85 -2.65 -20.90
C ALA A 3 33.35 -2.88 -21.15
N ASP A 4 32.80 -4.03 -20.75
CA ASP A 4 31.37 -4.35 -20.92
C ASP A 4 30.45 -3.38 -20.16
N ASN A 5 30.87 -2.93 -18.98
CA ASN A 5 30.07 -2.00 -18.18
C ASN A 5 30.11 -0.58 -18.75
N GLU A 6 31.24 -0.18 -19.33
CA GLU A 6 31.37 1.11 -20.03
C GLU A 6 30.52 1.12 -21.30
N LEU A 7 30.63 0.08 -22.14
CA LEU A 7 29.79 -0.09 -23.32
C LEU A 7 28.30 -0.11 -22.97
N TYR A 8 27.93 -0.80 -21.89
CA TYR A 8 26.54 -0.80 -21.40
C TYR A 8 26.05 0.60 -20.99
N ARG A 9 26.91 1.43 -20.37
CA ARG A 9 26.55 2.80 -19.98
C ARG A 9 26.30 3.67 -21.22
N GLN A 10 27.22 3.62 -22.19
CA GLN A 10 27.09 4.35 -23.45
C GLN A 10 25.81 3.96 -24.21
N LEU A 11 25.54 2.66 -24.35
CA LEU A 11 24.33 2.17 -25.03
C LEU A 11 23.03 2.54 -24.31
N ARG A 12 23.06 2.79 -23.00
CA ARG A 12 21.88 3.23 -22.23
C ARG A 12 21.53 4.69 -22.40
N GLU A 13 22.47 5.50 -22.88
CA GLU A 13 22.28 6.94 -23.14
C GLU A 13 21.74 7.19 -24.55
N LEU A 14 21.82 6.20 -25.44
CA LEU A 14 21.28 6.31 -26.79
C LEU A 14 19.75 6.46 -26.78
N PRO A 15 19.18 7.26 -27.72
CA PRO A 15 17.75 7.26 -27.96
C PRO A 15 17.23 5.85 -28.27
N PRO A 16 16.07 5.44 -27.71
CA PRO A 16 15.53 4.10 -27.94
C PRO A 16 15.41 3.74 -29.43
N GLN A 17 15.00 4.71 -30.25
CA GLN A 17 14.88 4.49 -31.69
C GLN A 17 16.22 4.11 -32.33
N GLN A 18 17.30 4.85 -32.02
CA GLN A 18 18.64 4.57 -32.52
C GLN A 18 19.14 3.18 -32.06
N LEU A 19 18.93 2.86 -30.78
CA LEU A 19 19.31 1.57 -30.21
C LEU A 19 18.63 0.40 -30.96
N TRP A 20 17.38 0.58 -31.37
CA TRP A 20 16.62 -0.45 -32.08
C TRP A 20 16.89 -0.51 -33.58
N THR A 21 17.01 0.63 -34.27
CA THR A 21 17.11 0.66 -35.74
C THR A 21 18.54 0.55 -36.25
N GLU A 22 19.54 0.88 -35.44
CA GLU A 22 20.94 0.85 -35.85
C GLU A 22 21.73 -0.25 -35.13
N GLU A 23 21.73 -0.24 -33.80
CA GLU A 23 22.63 -1.10 -33.02
C GLU A 23 22.19 -2.56 -33.02
N VAL A 24 20.89 -2.85 -32.90
CA VAL A 24 20.36 -4.23 -32.97
C VAL A 24 20.66 -4.89 -34.33
N PRO A 25 20.36 -4.26 -35.49
CA PRO A 25 20.72 -4.84 -36.78
C PRO A 25 22.23 -5.02 -36.99
N LYS A 26 23.07 -4.12 -36.46
CA LYS A 26 24.54 -4.30 -36.48
C LYS A 26 24.93 -5.56 -35.70
N PHE A 27 24.41 -5.72 -34.49
CA PHE A 27 24.67 -6.89 -33.64
C PHE A 27 24.25 -8.20 -34.29
N ASP A 28 23.10 -8.23 -34.95
CA ASP A 28 22.58 -9.44 -35.61
C ASP A 28 23.47 -9.91 -36.78
N ARG A 29 24.25 -9.01 -37.40
CA ARG A 29 25.18 -9.36 -38.49
C ARG A 29 26.55 -9.85 -38.01
N LEU A 30 26.86 -9.70 -36.73
CA LEU A 30 28.16 -10.07 -36.17
C LEU A 30 28.36 -11.59 -36.08
N SER A 31 29.63 -12.01 -36.16
CA SER A 31 30.01 -13.39 -35.85
C SER A 31 29.80 -13.72 -34.36
N PRO A 32 29.71 -15.00 -33.96
CA PRO A 32 29.53 -15.38 -32.55
C PRO A 32 30.58 -14.79 -31.59
N LYS A 33 31.83 -14.64 -32.06
CA LYS A 33 32.92 -14.05 -31.26
C LYS A 33 32.70 -12.54 -31.03
N GLU A 34 32.29 -11.82 -32.06
CA GLU A 34 32.02 -10.39 -32.00
C GLU A 34 30.75 -10.08 -31.20
N ARG A 35 29.69 -10.89 -31.34
CA ARG A 35 28.49 -10.78 -30.49
C ARG A 35 28.82 -10.91 -29.01
N ASN A 36 29.75 -11.78 -28.63
CA ASN A 36 30.21 -11.89 -27.24
C ASN A 36 30.85 -10.59 -26.72
N GLN A 37 31.58 -9.89 -27.59
CA GLN A 37 32.22 -8.61 -27.25
C GLN A 37 31.18 -7.49 -27.09
N GLN A 38 30.08 -7.54 -27.87
CA GLN A 38 28.99 -6.57 -27.84
C GLN A 38 27.78 -6.99 -26.99
N VAL A 39 27.92 -8.03 -26.16
CA VAL A 39 26.82 -8.61 -25.36
C VAL A 39 26.15 -7.62 -24.40
N ALA A 40 26.83 -6.51 -24.07
CA ALA A 40 26.27 -5.39 -23.33
C ALA A 40 25.01 -4.79 -23.98
N LEU A 41 24.89 -4.86 -25.31
CA LEU A 41 23.72 -4.39 -26.06
C LEU A 41 22.44 -5.11 -25.65
N VAL A 42 22.47 -6.44 -25.54
CA VAL A 42 21.32 -7.25 -25.13
C VAL A 42 20.79 -6.79 -23.76
N ARG A 43 21.71 -6.50 -22.83
CA ARG A 43 21.37 -5.97 -21.52
C ARG A 43 20.79 -4.54 -21.60
N ALA A 44 21.37 -3.66 -22.42
CA ALA A 44 20.92 -2.28 -22.60
C ALA A 44 19.50 -2.23 -23.19
N VAL A 45 19.26 -2.95 -24.29
CA VAL A 45 17.95 -3.08 -24.95
C VAL A 45 16.90 -3.58 -23.95
N GLY A 46 17.19 -4.66 -23.21
CA GLY A 46 16.24 -5.21 -22.22
C GLY A 46 15.85 -4.23 -21.11
N VAL A 47 16.72 -3.28 -20.76
CA VAL A 47 16.41 -2.24 -19.76
C VAL A 47 15.66 -1.07 -20.38
N VAL A 48 16.16 -0.52 -21.49
CA VAL A 48 15.58 0.66 -22.16
C VAL A 48 14.14 0.41 -22.59
N PHE A 49 13.83 -0.76 -23.15
CA PHE A 49 12.47 -1.04 -23.63
C PHE A 49 11.52 -1.57 -22.56
N SER A 50 12.01 -1.95 -21.37
CA SER A 50 11.11 -2.36 -20.27
C SER A 50 10.19 -1.23 -19.80
N THR A 51 10.65 0.02 -19.88
CA THR A 51 9.90 1.23 -19.52
C THR A 51 9.14 1.85 -20.70
N SER A 52 9.28 1.31 -21.91
CA SER A 52 8.59 1.82 -23.10
C SER A 52 7.07 1.76 -22.92
N ARG A 53 6.37 2.83 -23.35
CA ARG A 53 4.90 2.87 -23.38
C ARG A 53 4.32 2.36 -24.71
N ASN A 54 5.16 2.06 -25.70
CA ASN A 54 4.74 1.55 -27.00
C ASN A 54 4.64 0.00 -26.96
N PRO A 55 3.44 -0.60 -27.06
CA PRO A 55 3.25 -2.04 -27.00
C PRO A 55 3.86 -2.81 -28.18
N GLU A 56 3.77 -2.28 -29.39
CA GLU A 56 4.31 -2.92 -30.61
C GLU A 56 5.83 -3.03 -30.54
N MET A 57 6.48 -1.95 -30.12
CA MET A 57 7.94 -1.93 -29.94
C MET A 57 8.37 -2.90 -28.84
N LYS A 58 7.62 -2.98 -27.72
CA LYS A 58 7.88 -3.98 -26.67
C LYS A 58 7.74 -5.41 -27.20
N ALA A 59 6.73 -5.68 -28.01
CA ALA A 59 6.52 -6.98 -28.64
C ALA A 59 7.66 -7.35 -29.60
N ALA A 60 8.13 -6.40 -30.43
CA ALA A 60 9.24 -6.61 -31.35
C ALA A 60 10.56 -6.89 -30.61
N VAL A 61 10.87 -6.11 -29.57
CA VAL A 61 12.05 -6.32 -28.72
C VAL A 61 11.99 -7.67 -28.02
N LYS A 62 10.82 -8.05 -27.51
CA LYS A 62 10.61 -9.36 -26.89
C LYS A 62 10.86 -10.49 -27.89
N ALA A 63 10.32 -10.41 -29.10
CA ALA A 63 10.54 -11.41 -30.15
C ALA A 63 12.03 -11.59 -30.46
N TRP A 64 12.78 -10.48 -30.53
CA TRP A 64 14.24 -10.52 -30.68
C TRP A 64 14.94 -11.21 -29.50
N MET A 65 14.59 -10.87 -28.25
CA MET A 65 15.12 -11.54 -27.05
C MET A 65 14.83 -13.04 -27.05
N VAL A 66 13.63 -13.42 -27.47
CA VAL A 66 13.22 -14.83 -27.57
C VAL A 66 14.05 -15.57 -28.63
N GLY A 67 14.43 -14.91 -29.73
CA GLY A 67 15.36 -15.44 -30.72
C GLY A 67 16.77 -15.66 -30.15
N LEU A 68 17.27 -14.73 -29.34
CA LEU A 68 18.59 -14.82 -28.70
C LEU A 68 18.74 -15.98 -27.71
N LEU A 69 17.63 -16.61 -27.27
CA LEU A 69 17.67 -17.81 -26.45
C LEU A 69 18.31 -19.03 -27.17
N GLN A 70 18.50 -18.97 -28.49
CA GLN A 70 19.18 -20.00 -29.27
C GLN A 70 20.64 -19.64 -29.59
N ASP A 71 21.14 -18.49 -29.14
CA ASP A 71 22.50 -18.06 -29.45
C ASP A 71 23.53 -19.05 -28.87
N PRO A 72 24.62 -19.40 -29.60
CA PRO A 72 25.63 -20.35 -29.09
C PRO A 72 26.29 -19.87 -27.80
N ASN A 73 26.30 -18.57 -27.52
CA ASN A 73 26.92 -17.99 -26.34
C ASN A 73 25.98 -17.95 -25.12
N GLU A 74 26.35 -18.65 -24.04
CA GLU A 74 25.61 -18.68 -22.76
C GLU A 74 25.35 -17.27 -22.19
N LYS A 75 26.29 -16.35 -22.34
CA LYS A 75 26.17 -15.00 -21.78
C LYS A 75 25.07 -14.19 -22.46
N ILE A 76 24.91 -14.35 -23.78
CA ILE A 76 23.84 -13.73 -24.57
C ILE A 76 22.50 -14.31 -24.15
N ARG A 77 22.37 -15.65 -24.16
CA ARG A 77 21.16 -16.35 -23.72
C ARG A 77 20.74 -15.92 -22.31
N ARG A 78 21.69 -15.84 -21.37
CA ARG A 78 21.42 -15.40 -20.00
C ARG A 78 20.87 -13.98 -19.91
N TYR A 79 21.40 -13.03 -20.70
CA TYR A 79 20.88 -11.66 -20.70
C TYR A 79 19.49 -11.58 -21.33
N ALA A 80 19.23 -12.34 -22.38
CA ALA A 80 17.89 -12.48 -22.94
C ALA A 80 16.90 -13.07 -21.91
N THR A 81 17.25 -14.18 -21.25
CA THR A 81 16.46 -14.81 -20.18
C THR A 81 16.14 -13.82 -19.04
N ALA A 82 17.09 -12.97 -18.66
CA ALA A 82 16.87 -11.96 -17.62
C ALA A 82 16.00 -10.77 -18.07
N ALA A 83 15.95 -10.49 -19.37
CA ALA A 83 15.20 -9.38 -19.95
C ALA A 83 13.73 -9.74 -20.26
N ILE A 84 13.47 -10.95 -20.74
CA ILE A 84 12.12 -11.42 -21.13
C ILE A 84 11.05 -11.12 -20.05
N PRO A 85 11.26 -11.45 -18.76
CA PRO A 85 10.25 -11.14 -17.73
C PRO A 85 9.89 -9.67 -17.56
N LYS A 86 10.80 -8.76 -17.92
CA LYS A 86 10.59 -7.30 -17.83
C LYS A 86 9.81 -6.74 -19.02
N LEU A 87 9.84 -7.47 -20.14
CA LEU A 87 9.13 -7.11 -21.38
C LEU A 87 7.71 -7.70 -21.42
N GLY A 88 7.41 -8.66 -20.54
CA GLY A 88 6.12 -9.34 -20.42
C GLY A 88 6.14 -10.67 -21.19
N GLY A 89 6.18 -11.79 -20.45
CA GLY A 89 6.19 -13.12 -21.05
C GLY A 89 4.90 -13.47 -21.79
N ASP A 90 5.03 -14.43 -22.70
CA ASP A 90 3.96 -15.06 -23.48
C ASP A 90 4.25 -16.57 -23.65
N GLU A 91 3.30 -17.28 -24.28
CA GLU A 91 3.40 -18.72 -24.53
C GLU A 91 4.68 -19.11 -25.31
N SER A 92 5.14 -18.28 -26.24
CA SER A 92 6.35 -18.55 -27.04
C SER A 92 7.61 -18.50 -26.19
N SER A 93 7.73 -17.45 -25.37
CA SER A 93 8.83 -17.29 -24.43
C SER A 93 8.82 -18.35 -23.33
N GLU A 94 7.65 -18.72 -22.83
CA GLU A 94 7.48 -19.80 -21.85
C GLU A 94 7.95 -21.14 -22.43
N LYS A 95 7.45 -21.52 -23.61
CA LYS A 95 7.79 -22.79 -24.25
C LYS A 95 9.29 -22.93 -24.49
N ARG A 96 9.95 -21.88 -24.98
CA ARG A 96 11.41 -21.87 -25.23
C ARG A 96 12.21 -21.97 -23.94
N LEU A 97 11.79 -21.29 -22.88
CA LEU A 97 12.46 -21.39 -21.58
C LEU A 97 12.28 -22.79 -20.97
N LEU A 98 11.11 -23.42 -21.12
CA LEU A 98 10.89 -24.80 -20.69
C LEU A 98 11.78 -25.79 -21.45
N ASP A 99 11.91 -25.63 -22.77
CA ASP A 99 12.82 -26.45 -23.59
C ASP A 99 14.27 -26.33 -23.09
N ILE A 100 14.76 -25.11 -22.85
CA ILE A 100 16.11 -24.90 -22.31
C ILE A 100 16.26 -25.51 -20.92
N LEU A 101 15.25 -25.38 -20.05
CA LEU A 101 15.28 -25.97 -18.71
C LEU A 101 15.45 -27.50 -18.77
N GLN A 102 14.87 -28.15 -19.77
CA GLN A 102 14.90 -29.60 -19.96
C GLN A 102 16.18 -30.08 -20.65
N THR A 103 16.74 -29.31 -21.59
CA THR A 103 17.86 -29.75 -22.43
C THR A 103 19.24 -29.32 -21.90
N THR A 104 19.36 -28.16 -21.26
CA THR A 104 20.67 -27.64 -20.84
C THR A 104 21.31 -28.50 -19.75
N GLN A 105 22.64 -28.69 -19.84
CA GLN A 105 23.44 -29.34 -18.80
C GLN A 105 24.17 -28.33 -17.89
N VAL A 106 23.99 -27.02 -18.14
CA VAL A 106 24.69 -25.96 -17.42
C VAL A 106 23.86 -25.49 -16.24
N ASP A 107 24.27 -25.81 -15.00
CA ASP A 107 23.52 -25.49 -13.77
C ASP A 107 23.23 -24.00 -13.57
N ARG A 108 24.12 -23.13 -14.04
CA ARG A 108 23.91 -21.67 -13.99
C ARG A 108 22.77 -21.24 -14.90
N GLU A 109 22.69 -21.83 -16.09
CA GLU A 109 21.64 -21.56 -17.08
C GLU A 109 20.30 -22.10 -16.58
N LYS A 110 20.26 -23.34 -16.07
CA LYS A 110 19.07 -23.91 -15.42
C LYS A 110 18.48 -22.98 -14.38
N ARG A 111 19.32 -22.48 -13.45
CA ARG A 111 18.89 -21.55 -12.40
C ARG A 111 18.31 -20.25 -12.96
N LYS A 112 18.92 -19.68 -13.99
CA LYS A 112 18.46 -18.41 -14.59
C LYS A 112 17.16 -18.58 -15.37
N VAL A 113 17.02 -19.68 -16.07
CA VAL A 113 15.78 -20.05 -16.76
C VAL A 113 14.66 -20.30 -15.75
N ALA A 114 14.95 -21.01 -14.67
CA ALA A 114 13.98 -21.23 -13.60
C ALA A 114 13.51 -19.91 -12.95
N GLU A 115 14.43 -19.01 -12.61
CA GLU A 115 14.09 -17.66 -12.12
C GLU A 115 13.21 -16.85 -13.09
N ALA A 116 13.37 -17.07 -14.41
CA ALA A 116 12.53 -16.43 -15.43
C ALA A 116 11.13 -17.10 -15.49
N LEU A 117 11.06 -18.43 -15.45
CA LEU A 117 9.80 -19.18 -15.43
C LEU A 117 8.99 -18.92 -14.16
N GLU A 118 9.60 -18.72 -13.00
CA GLU A 118 8.90 -18.26 -11.79
C GLU A 118 8.22 -16.89 -11.98
N LYS A 119 8.69 -16.10 -12.95
CA LYS A 119 8.23 -14.74 -13.21
C LYS A 119 7.21 -14.67 -14.34
N ILE A 120 7.25 -15.57 -15.31
CA ILE A 120 6.37 -15.52 -16.49
C ILE A 120 5.67 -16.83 -16.81
N GLY A 121 5.96 -17.89 -16.07
CA GLY A 121 5.36 -19.20 -16.27
C GLY A 121 3.83 -19.13 -16.17
N GLY A 122 3.19 -19.77 -17.14
CA GLY A 122 1.77 -19.96 -17.28
C GLY A 122 1.39 -21.43 -17.09
N ALA A 123 0.36 -21.87 -17.82
CA ALA A 123 -0.22 -23.19 -17.67
C ALA A 123 0.77 -24.33 -17.99
N GLU A 124 1.63 -24.17 -18.99
CA GLU A 124 2.60 -25.21 -19.37
C GLU A 124 3.69 -25.40 -18.30
N THR A 125 4.22 -24.30 -17.76
CA THR A 125 5.15 -24.36 -16.62
C THR A 125 4.47 -24.99 -15.43
N LEU A 126 3.19 -24.66 -15.18
CA LEU A 126 2.43 -25.22 -14.06
C LEU A 126 2.32 -26.74 -14.17
N LYS A 127 2.00 -27.29 -15.35
CA LYS A 127 1.97 -28.74 -15.59
C LYS A 127 3.31 -29.41 -15.27
N VAL A 128 4.42 -28.74 -15.55
CA VAL A 128 5.76 -29.27 -15.31
C VAL A 128 6.13 -29.27 -13.82
N VAL A 129 5.71 -28.28 -13.04
CA VAL A 129 6.13 -28.11 -11.63
C VAL A 129 5.15 -28.68 -10.61
N THR A 130 3.88 -28.90 -11.00
CA THR A 130 2.83 -29.35 -10.07
C THR A 130 3.20 -30.66 -9.38
N GLY A 131 3.13 -30.68 -8.05
CA GLY A 131 3.31 -31.88 -7.24
C GLY A 131 4.76 -32.36 -7.15
N LYS A 132 5.72 -31.59 -7.67
CA LYS A 132 7.15 -31.94 -7.65
C LYS A 132 7.91 -31.35 -6.46
N GLY A 133 7.24 -30.59 -5.60
CA GLY A 133 7.85 -29.87 -4.47
C GLY A 133 8.63 -28.62 -4.90
N ASP A 134 9.30 -27.96 -3.95
CA ASP A 134 10.21 -26.84 -4.24
C ASP A 134 11.49 -27.35 -4.93
N GLN A 135 11.38 -27.58 -6.24
CA GLN A 135 12.51 -27.84 -7.13
C GLN A 135 13.15 -26.51 -7.58
N LEU A 136 13.77 -26.50 -8.76
CA LEU A 136 14.40 -25.32 -9.33
C LEU A 136 13.41 -24.16 -9.58
N VAL A 137 12.13 -24.48 -9.84
CA VAL A 137 11.05 -23.52 -10.09
C VAL A 137 9.99 -23.68 -8.99
N SER A 138 9.67 -22.60 -8.28
CA SER A 138 8.63 -22.63 -7.24
C SER A 138 7.22 -22.78 -7.82
N GLU A 139 6.54 -23.86 -7.45
CA GLU A 139 5.15 -24.13 -7.85
C GLU A 139 4.21 -22.99 -7.42
N GLN A 140 4.38 -22.48 -6.20
CA GLN A 140 3.57 -21.37 -5.68
C GLN A 140 3.63 -20.13 -6.57
N LYS A 141 4.84 -19.74 -7.01
CA LYS A 141 5.00 -18.54 -7.85
C LYS A 141 4.34 -18.71 -9.21
N VAL A 142 4.43 -19.89 -9.80
CA VAL A 142 3.78 -20.21 -11.08
C VAL A 142 2.27 -20.24 -10.91
N ARG A 143 1.74 -20.90 -9.86
CA ARG A 143 0.30 -20.86 -9.53
C ARG A 143 -0.21 -19.43 -9.33
N ALA A 144 0.53 -18.60 -8.62
CA ALA A 144 0.18 -17.19 -8.43
C ALA A 144 0.19 -16.41 -9.76
N SER A 145 1.14 -16.73 -10.65
CA SER A 145 1.23 -16.14 -11.98
C SER A 145 0.03 -16.50 -12.87
N VAL A 146 -0.33 -17.77 -12.94
CA VAL A 146 -1.52 -18.28 -13.66
C VAL A 146 -2.79 -17.67 -13.07
N ALA A 147 -2.95 -17.74 -11.75
CA ALA A 147 -4.11 -17.18 -11.06
C ALA A 147 -4.29 -15.68 -11.31
N ARG A 148 -3.20 -14.92 -11.42
CA ARG A 148 -3.27 -13.49 -11.74
C ARG A 148 -3.80 -13.22 -13.16
N GLN A 149 -3.51 -14.10 -14.12
CA GLN A 149 -3.93 -13.97 -15.51
C GLN A 149 -5.37 -14.47 -15.72
N GLU A 150 -5.71 -15.63 -15.15
CA GLU A 150 -6.98 -16.32 -15.41
C GLU A 150 -8.11 -15.91 -14.45
N SER A 151 -7.78 -15.56 -13.21
CA SER A 151 -8.76 -15.25 -12.17
C SER A 151 -8.26 -14.10 -11.29
N PRO A 152 -8.19 -12.87 -11.86
CA PRO A 152 -7.76 -11.69 -11.11
C PRO A 152 -8.63 -11.55 -9.86
N GLY A 153 -7.96 -11.29 -8.73
CA GLY A 153 -8.61 -11.33 -7.43
C GLY A 153 -9.04 -9.93 -7.03
N ALA A 154 -10.29 -9.77 -6.57
CA ALA A 154 -10.82 -8.49 -6.10
C ALA A 154 -11.44 -8.64 -4.71
N VAL A 155 -11.24 -7.64 -3.84
CA VAL A 155 -11.89 -7.62 -2.52
C VAL A 155 -13.35 -7.22 -2.67
N ARG A 156 -14.26 -8.02 -2.11
CA ARG A 156 -15.70 -7.78 -2.11
C ARG A 156 -16.09 -6.91 -0.92
N LEU A 157 -16.21 -5.59 -1.13
CA LEU A 157 -16.54 -4.65 -0.06
C LEU A 157 -17.90 -4.91 0.60
N GLU A 158 -18.89 -5.30 -0.20
CA GLU A 158 -20.27 -5.51 0.24
C GLU A 158 -20.55 -6.94 0.75
N ALA A 159 -19.58 -7.85 0.66
CA ALA A 159 -19.77 -9.21 1.14
C ALA A 159 -19.94 -9.22 2.67
N VAL A 160 -21.04 -9.80 3.15
CA VAL A 160 -21.34 -9.90 4.57
C VAL A 160 -20.53 -11.03 5.19
N LEU A 161 -19.63 -10.69 6.10
CA LEU A 161 -18.93 -11.62 6.96
C LEU A 161 -19.82 -11.95 8.17
N PRO A 162 -20.14 -13.22 8.42
CA PRO A 162 -20.85 -13.60 9.64
C PRO A 162 -19.98 -13.34 10.86
N LYS A 163 -20.61 -13.16 12.02
CA LYS A 163 -19.89 -12.99 13.29
C LYS A 163 -19.00 -14.22 13.55
N GLN A 164 -17.78 -13.97 14.00
CA GLN A 164 -16.81 -15.01 14.37
C GLN A 164 -16.30 -14.70 15.78
N ASP A 165 -16.30 -15.70 16.65
CA ASP A 165 -15.87 -15.51 18.02
C ASP A 165 -14.37 -15.20 18.10
N GLY A 166 -14.03 -14.19 18.90
CA GLY A 166 -12.66 -13.70 19.06
C GLY A 166 -12.08 -13.06 17.80
N LEU A 167 -12.88 -12.72 16.79
CA LEU A 167 -12.41 -11.95 15.64
C LEU A 167 -12.19 -10.49 16.06
N LYS A 168 -10.93 -10.07 16.00
CA LYS A 168 -10.52 -8.68 16.23
C LYS A 168 -10.08 -8.04 14.92
N LEU A 169 -10.39 -6.75 14.80
CA LEU A 169 -9.93 -5.89 13.74
C LEU A 169 -8.98 -4.85 14.34
N HIS A 170 -7.88 -4.57 13.64
CA HIS A 170 -6.98 -3.48 13.99
C HIS A 170 -7.21 -2.30 13.04
N LEU A 171 -7.59 -1.16 13.61
CA LEU A 171 -7.61 0.13 12.94
C LEU A 171 -6.31 0.87 13.31
N ARG A 172 -5.34 0.85 12.40
CA ARG A 172 -4.04 1.52 12.60
C ARG A 172 -4.13 2.96 12.13
N CYS A 173 -3.42 3.85 12.81
CA CYS A 173 -3.37 5.27 12.52
C CYS A 173 -1.98 5.83 12.89
N ARG A 174 -1.77 7.14 12.76
CA ARG A 174 -0.54 7.79 13.22
C ARG A 174 -0.54 7.95 14.75
N ALA A 175 0.66 8.00 15.32
CA ALA A 175 0.84 8.27 16.75
C ALA A 175 0.14 9.58 17.15
N GLY A 176 -0.62 9.55 18.25
CA GLY A 176 -1.39 10.69 18.76
C GLY A 176 -2.82 10.82 18.21
N LEU A 177 -3.21 10.02 17.21
CA LEU A 177 -4.57 10.05 16.62
C LEU A 177 -5.50 8.97 17.18
N GLU A 178 -5.04 8.16 18.13
CA GLU A 178 -5.69 6.89 18.47
C GLU A 178 -6.97 7.11 19.27
N SER A 179 -6.99 8.16 20.11
CA SER A 179 -8.21 8.64 20.76
C SER A 179 -9.26 9.05 19.75
N ILE A 180 -8.89 9.83 18.72
CA ILE A 180 -9.80 10.32 17.68
C ILE A 180 -10.41 9.15 16.89
N VAL A 181 -9.59 8.16 16.51
CA VAL A 181 -10.07 6.94 15.84
C VAL A 181 -10.99 6.14 16.75
N ALA A 182 -10.65 5.99 18.04
CA ALA A 182 -11.47 5.27 18.99
C ALA A 182 -12.81 5.98 19.22
N ASP A 183 -12.81 7.31 19.32
CA ASP A 183 -14.01 8.11 19.53
C ASP A 183 -14.94 8.07 18.31
N GLU A 184 -14.38 8.05 17.09
CA GLU A 184 -15.16 7.81 15.88
C GLU A 184 -15.94 6.49 15.95
N VAL A 185 -15.30 5.42 16.40
CA VAL A 185 -15.95 4.10 16.54
C VAL A 185 -16.96 4.10 17.69
N ARG A 186 -16.63 4.68 18.85
CA ARG A 186 -17.54 4.77 20.01
C ARG A 186 -18.79 5.57 19.71
N GLU A 187 -18.66 6.68 19.00
CA GLU A 187 -19.79 7.48 18.55
C GLU A 187 -20.70 6.71 17.59
N ALA A 188 -20.12 5.92 16.68
CA ALA A 188 -20.91 5.06 15.81
C ALA A 188 -21.59 3.95 16.63
N GLU A 189 -20.88 3.35 17.59
CA GLU A 189 -21.44 2.36 18.50
C GLU A 189 -22.65 2.91 19.29
N ALA A 190 -22.55 4.12 19.82
CA ALA A 190 -23.65 4.79 20.53
C ALA A 190 -24.88 4.99 19.64
N ARG A 191 -24.70 5.07 18.32
CA ARG A 191 -25.76 5.10 17.31
C ARG A 191 -26.09 3.70 16.75
N GLN A 192 -25.91 2.65 17.57
CA GLN A 192 -26.16 1.25 17.22
C GLN A 192 -25.27 0.72 16.08
N GLY A 193 -24.07 1.26 15.94
CA GLY A 193 -23.06 0.81 14.97
C GLY A 193 -22.60 -0.63 15.21
N LYS A 194 -21.98 -1.21 14.17
CA LYS A 194 -21.63 -2.65 14.12
C LYS A 194 -20.36 -3.03 14.88
N PHE A 195 -19.57 -2.08 15.34
CA PHE A 195 -18.27 -2.31 15.96
C PHE A 195 -18.21 -1.69 17.35
N ARG A 196 -17.40 -2.29 18.22
CA ARG A 196 -17.08 -1.77 19.55
C ARG A 196 -15.57 -1.64 19.72
N VAL A 197 -15.12 -0.60 20.41
CA VAL A 197 -13.70 -0.47 20.80
C VAL A 197 -13.42 -1.40 21.97
N VAL A 198 -12.34 -2.17 21.88
CA VAL A 198 -11.90 -3.11 22.92
C VAL A 198 -10.61 -2.63 23.57
N GLU A 199 -9.70 -2.05 22.80
CA GLU A 199 -8.39 -1.64 23.28
C GLU A 199 -7.86 -0.49 22.42
N VAL A 200 -7.13 0.43 23.02
CA VAL A 200 -6.37 1.49 22.34
C VAL A 200 -4.93 1.35 22.81
N ARG A 201 -3.99 1.09 21.90
CA ARG A 201 -2.59 0.82 22.25
C ARG A 201 -1.62 1.24 21.17
N GLY A 202 -0.65 2.09 21.54
CA GLY A 202 0.25 2.71 20.57
C GLY A 202 -0.57 3.26 19.40
N THR A 203 -0.12 3.03 18.18
CA THR A 203 -0.74 3.51 16.93
C THR A 203 -1.91 2.65 16.42
N CYS A 204 -2.67 2.01 17.31
CA CYS A 204 -3.68 1.00 16.96
C CYS A 204 -4.91 1.05 17.87
N VAL A 205 -6.09 1.07 17.26
CA VAL A 205 -7.39 0.86 17.92
C VAL A 205 -7.88 -0.54 17.56
N VAL A 206 -8.09 -1.37 18.58
CA VAL A 206 -8.62 -2.73 18.42
C VAL A 206 -10.13 -2.66 18.53
N VAL A 207 -10.83 -3.15 17.52
CA VAL A 207 -12.29 -3.20 17.48
C VAL A 207 -12.80 -4.63 17.27
N GLU A 208 -13.97 -4.89 17.81
CA GLU A 208 -14.68 -6.16 17.62
C GLU A 208 -16.04 -5.93 16.94
N PRO A 209 -16.43 -6.80 16.00
CA PRO A 209 -17.77 -6.77 15.42
C PRO A 209 -18.81 -7.28 16.43
N LYS A 210 -19.93 -6.57 16.56
CA LYS A 210 -21.05 -6.94 17.44
C LYS A 210 -21.95 -8.02 16.81
N GLY A 211 -22.00 -8.06 15.48
CA GLY A 211 -22.77 -8.98 14.65
C GLY A 211 -22.16 -9.14 13.25
N PRO A 212 -22.91 -9.69 12.28
CA PRO A 212 -22.48 -9.72 10.88
C PRO A 212 -22.20 -8.32 10.31
N PHE A 213 -21.17 -8.18 9.48
CA PHE A 213 -20.77 -6.90 8.89
C PHE A 213 -20.12 -7.09 7.52
N ALA A 214 -20.13 -6.06 6.69
CA ALA A 214 -19.38 -5.97 5.45
C ALA A 214 -18.15 -5.07 5.62
N LEU A 215 -17.14 -5.22 4.76
CA LEU A 215 -15.99 -4.30 4.78
C LEU A 215 -16.42 -2.86 4.51
N ALA A 216 -17.47 -2.66 3.69
CA ALA A 216 -18.06 -1.34 3.47
C ALA A 216 -18.49 -0.66 4.76
N ASP A 217 -19.01 -1.40 5.76
CA ASP A 217 -19.36 -0.84 7.07
C ASP A 217 -18.15 -0.29 7.81
N LEU A 218 -17.02 -1.01 7.76
CA LEU A 218 -15.77 -0.61 8.40
C LEU A 218 -15.14 0.61 7.70
N TYR A 219 -15.23 0.65 6.36
CA TYR A 219 -14.70 1.75 5.55
C TYR A 219 -15.61 3.00 5.54
N ARG A 220 -16.70 3.03 6.35
CA ARG A 220 -17.40 4.27 6.70
C ARG A 220 -16.59 5.16 7.64
N PHE A 221 -15.76 4.56 8.49
CA PHE A 221 -14.84 5.30 9.36
C PHE A 221 -13.75 5.96 8.54
N ARG A 222 -13.36 7.18 8.95
CA ARG A 222 -12.54 8.07 8.13
C ARG A 222 -11.15 8.27 8.71
N CYS A 223 -10.98 8.11 10.02
CA CYS A 223 -9.77 8.53 10.74
C CYS A 223 -8.64 7.49 10.75
N PHE A 224 -8.89 6.24 10.37
CA PHE A 224 -7.85 5.20 10.36
C PHE A 224 -7.01 5.22 9.06
N ASP A 225 -5.73 4.85 9.13
CA ASP A 225 -4.87 4.65 7.96
C ASP A 225 -5.17 3.30 7.29
N THR A 226 -5.07 2.21 8.06
CA THR A 226 -5.36 0.86 7.57
C THR A 226 -6.26 0.07 8.51
N ALA A 227 -7.10 -0.79 7.95
CA ALA A 227 -7.92 -1.74 8.70
C ALA A 227 -7.49 -3.17 8.36
N SER A 228 -7.25 -4.01 9.37
CA SER A 228 -6.77 -5.39 9.19
C SER A 228 -7.50 -6.38 10.08
N PHE A 229 -7.67 -7.61 9.62
CA PHE A 229 -8.10 -8.74 10.45
C PHE A 229 -6.91 -9.31 11.22
N VAL A 230 -7.05 -9.50 12.52
CA VAL A 230 -5.98 -10.10 13.33
C VAL A 230 -5.99 -11.61 13.15
N LEU A 231 -4.90 -12.16 12.60
CA LEU A 231 -4.73 -13.60 12.44
C LEU A 231 -4.14 -14.23 13.71
N GLY A 232 -3.21 -13.53 14.37
CA GLY A 232 -2.63 -13.99 15.64
C GLY A 232 -1.39 -13.19 16.08
N LEU A 233 -0.74 -13.69 17.13
CA LEU A 233 0.48 -13.13 17.72
C LEU A 233 1.56 -14.22 17.83
N VAL A 234 2.78 -13.89 17.43
CA VAL A 234 4.00 -14.68 17.65
C VAL A 234 4.79 -14.04 18.79
N ARG A 235 5.01 -14.74 19.91
CA ARG A 235 5.64 -14.17 21.13
C ARG A 235 7.17 -14.21 21.13
N SER A 236 7.80 -14.82 20.15
CA SER A 236 9.26 -14.91 20.07
C SER A 236 9.68 -14.86 18.61
N PRO A 237 9.51 -13.71 17.95
CA PRO A 237 9.68 -13.57 16.50
C PRO A 237 11.13 -13.79 16.03
N GLN A 238 12.10 -13.69 16.95
CA GLN A 238 13.51 -13.96 16.67
C GLN A 238 13.87 -15.46 16.81
N SER A 239 12.97 -16.28 17.35
CA SER A 239 13.23 -17.71 17.51
C SER A 239 13.19 -18.43 16.15
N PRO A 240 13.95 -19.53 15.98
CA PRO A 240 13.86 -20.36 14.77
C PRO A 240 12.45 -20.91 14.50
N ALA A 241 11.64 -21.07 15.55
CA ALA A 241 10.26 -21.55 15.46
C ALA A 241 9.29 -20.52 14.84
N ALA A 242 9.65 -19.23 14.85
CA ALA A 242 8.79 -18.15 14.38
C ALA A 242 8.34 -18.33 12.93
N ILE A 243 9.19 -18.89 12.05
CA ILE A 243 8.84 -19.16 10.65
C ILE A 243 7.61 -20.08 10.56
N GLY A 244 7.62 -21.18 11.31
CA GLY A 244 6.53 -22.13 11.34
C GLY A 244 5.26 -21.56 11.98
N GLU A 245 5.39 -20.74 13.02
CA GLU A 245 4.26 -20.06 13.65
C GLU A 245 3.59 -19.03 12.72
N LEU A 246 4.39 -18.20 12.04
CA LEU A 246 3.91 -17.27 11.03
C LEU A 246 3.19 -18.01 9.89
N ALA A 247 3.80 -19.08 9.38
CA ALA A 247 3.21 -19.89 8.32
C ALA A 247 1.89 -20.54 8.73
N LYS A 248 1.76 -21.04 9.97
CA LYS A 248 0.52 -21.60 10.51
C LYS A 248 -0.60 -20.55 10.61
N LEU A 249 -0.27 -19.33 11.03
CA LEU A 249 -1.26 -18.23 11.08
C LEU A 249 -1.74 -17.86 9.68
N ILE A 250 -0.81 -17.76 8.71
CA ILE A 250 -1.15 -17.47 7.31
C ILE A 250 -2.01 -18.58 6.72
N ALA A 251 -1.59 -19.84 6.85
CA ALA A 251 -2.27 -21.01 6.32
C ALA A 251 -3.54 -21.43 7.10
N SER A 252 -3.91 -20.68 8.13
CA SER A 252 -4.98 -21.07 9.06
C SER A 252 -6.35 -21.17 8.37
N PRO A 253 -7.27 -22.03 8.89
CA PRO A 253 -8.66 -22.08 8.42
C PRO A 253 -9.36 -20.72 8.49
N ARG A 254 -9.00 -19.87 9.47
CA ARG A 254 -9.54 -18.52 9.62
C ARG A 254 -9.11 -17.61 8.46
N THR A 255 -7.83 -17.63 8.09
CA THR A 255 -7.34 -16.83 6.95
C THR A 255 -8.03 -17.23 5.67
N GLU A 256 -8.12 -18.53 5.40
CA GLU A 256 -8.80 -19.02 4.20
C GLU A 256 -10.28 -18.66 4.20
N PHE A 257 -10.98 -18.82 5.33
CA PHE A 257 -12.38 -18.42 5.45
C PHE A 257 -12.57 -16.94 5.12
N LEU A 258 -11.77 -16.06 5.74
CA LEU A 258 -11.81 -14.62 5.48
C LEU A 258 -11.59 -14.31 3.99
N MET A 259 -10.54 -14.86 3.40
CA MET A 259 -10.22 -14.62 1.99
C MET A 259 -11.31 -15.18 1.08
N LYS A 260 -11.81 -16.40 1.32
CA LYS A 260 -12.86 -17.03 0.51
C LYS A 260 -14.18 -16.25 0.56
N THR A 261 -14.55 -15.71 1.72
CA THR A 261 -15.78 -14.94 1.86
C THR A 261 -15.66 -13.55 1.21
N LEU A 262 -14.50 -12.91 1.36
CA LEU A 262 -14.29 -11.49 1.01
C LEU A 262 -13.55 -11.28 -0.31
N THR A 263 -13.29 -12.33 -1.10
CA THR A 263 -12.59 -12.24 -2.38
C THR A 263 -13.43 -12.84 -3.50
N GLU A 264 -13.47 -12.15 -4.63
CA GLU A 264 -13.84 -12.72 -5.92
C GLU A 264 -12.56 -13.14 -6.65
N GLY A 265 -12.56 -14.34 -7.25
CA GLY A 265 -11.39 -14.89 -7.93
C GLY A 265 -10.39 -15.58 -7.00
N ALA A 266 -9.12 -15.64 -7.40
CA ALA A 266 -8.11 -16.40 -6.69
C ALA A 266 -7.67 -15.77 -5.35
N LEU A 267 -7.47 -16.62 -4.33
CA LEU A 267 -7.06 -16.21 -2.98
C LEU A 267 -5.57 -15.90 -2.94
N ARG A 268 -5.21 -14.64 -3.22
CA ARG A 268 -3.82 -14.19 -3.28
C ARG A 268 -3.52 -13.13 -2.22
N TYR A 269 -2.36 -13.25 -1.59
CA TYR A 269 -1.85 -12.28 -0.62
C TYR A 269 -0.40 -11.92 -0.93
N ARG A 270 0.08 -10.78 -0.42
CA ARG A 270 1.51 -10.46 -0.38
C ARG A 270 1.98 -10.48 1.06
N LEU A 271 3.01 -11.25 1.38
CA LEU A 271 3.66 -11.16 2.69
C LEU A 271 4.49 -9.87 2.79
N SER A 272 4.28 -9.11 3.86
CA SER A 272 5.04 -7.90 4.21
C SER A 272 5.54 -8.02 5.65
N MET A 273 6.85 -8.03 5.84
CA MET A 273 7.49 -7.99 7.16
C MET A 273 7.91 -6.56 7.46
N LEU A 274 7.19 -5.89 8.35
CA LEU A 274 7.41 -4.48 8.68
C LEU A 274 8.36 -4.40 9.89
N ALA A 275 9.66 -4.46 9.59
CA ALA A 275 10.76 -4.27 10.54
C ALA A 275 11.99 -3.67 9.82
N GLU A 276 12.97 -3.21 10.58
CA GLU A 276 14.25 -2.76 10.03
C GLU A 276 15.05 -3.93 9.46
N GLY A 277 15.55 -3.78 8.23
CA GLY A 277 16.44 -4.74 7.58
C GLY A 277 15.83 -5.48 6.39
N ASN A 278 16.65 -6.29 5.72
CA ASN A 278 16.21 -7.13 4.61
C ASN A 278 15.71 -8.49 5.12
N HIS A 279 14.43 -8.77 4.91
CA HIS A 279 13.77 -10.01 5.30
C HIS A 279 13.49 -10.97 4.13
N ASP A 280 14.09 -10.77 2.95
CA ASP A 280 13.81 -11.57 1.74
C ASP A 280 13.92 -13.08 1.98
N ALA A 281 14.96 -13.53 2.69
CA ALA A 281 15.16 -14.93 3.02
C ALA A 281 14.09 -15.47 4.00
N ALA A 282 13.66 -14.66 4.97
CA ALA A 282 12.61 -15.04 5.91
C ALA A 282 11.24 -15.10 5.22
N VAL A 283 10.94 -14.12 4.36
CA VAL A 283 9.74 -14.11 3.51
C VAL A 283 9.67 -15.36 2.64
N ALA A 284 10.78 -15.74 1.98
CA ALA A 284 10.84 -16.95 1.18
C ALA A 284 10.53 -18.21 2.00
N LYS A 285 11.14 -18.36 3.19
CA LYS A 285 10.89 -19.51 4.07
C LYS A 285 9.45 -19.57 4.59
N VAL A 286 8.91 -18.45 5.04
CA VAL A 286 7.53 -18.38 5.57
C VAL A 286 6.51 -18.67 4.48
N THR A 287 6.69 -18.12 3.27
CA THR A 287 5.74 -18.32 2.17
C THR A 287 5.80 -19.75 1.61
N ALA A 288 6.97 -20.38 1.56
CA ALA A 288 7.10 -21.79 1.20
C ALA A 288 6.37 -22.69 2.22
N GLU A 289 6.60 -22.48 3.51
CA GLU A 289 5.96 -23.27 4.56
C GLU A 289 4.43 -23.04 4.62
N ALA A 290 3.98 -21.80 4.44
CA ALA A 290 2.54 -21.49 4.38
C ALA A 290 1.87 -22.18 3.19
N PHE A 291 2.52 -22.20 2.03
CA PHE A 291 2.01 -22.90 0.84
C PHE A 291 1.96 -24.42 1.04
N ARG A 292 2.97 -24.99 1.69
CA ARG A 292 2.98 -26.42 2.07
C ARG A 292 1.80 -26.77 2.98
N LEU A 293 1.46 -25.88 3.91
CA LEU A 293 0.35 -26.07 4.85
C LEU A 293 -1.03 -25.84 4.21
N ASN A 294 -1.17 -24.85 3.30
CA ASN A 294 -2.40 -24.57 2.59
C ASN A 294 -2.15 -24.01 1.18
N PRO A 295 -2.13 -24.86 0.13
CA PRO A 295 -1.81 -24.44 -1.23
C PRO A 295 -2.95 -23.70 -1.95
N ARG A 296 -4.08 -23.45 -1.26
CA ARG A 296 -5.24 -22.70 -1.79
C ARG A 296 -5.05 -21.18 -1.70
N ILE A 297 -4.26 -20.72 -0.73
CA ILE A 297 -3.90 -19.31 -0.59
C ILE A 297 -2.48 -19.11 -1.10
N LEU A 298 -2.28 -18.14 -2.00
CA LEU A 298 -1.04 -18.01 -2.75
C LEU A 298 -0.35 -16.70 -2.39
N ASN A 299 0.94 -16.76 -2.05
CA ASN A 299 1.76 -15.57 -1.98
C ASN A 299 2.06 -15.05 -3.41
N ASP A 300 1.58 -13.85 -3.72
CA ASP A 300 1.89 -13.09 -4.93
C ASP A 300 2.55 -11.76 -4.56
N ALA A 301 3.87 -11.70 -4.74
CA ALA A 301 4.65 -10.50 -4.44
C ALA A 301 4.40 -9.36 -5.45
N ARG A 302 3.74 -9.58 -6.59
CA ARG A 302 3.53 -8.54 -7.60
C ARG A 302 2.23 -7.80 -7.39
N GLU A 303 1.15 -8.55 -7.41
CA GLU A 303 -0.19 -8.00 -7.39
C GLU A 303 -1.08 -8.93 -6.58
N SER A 304 -1.68 -8.42 -5.51
CA SER A 304 -2.53 -9.20 -4.63
C SER A 304 -3.65 -8.32 -4.06
N PRO A 305 -4.88 -8.84 -3.93
CA PRO A 305 -5.97 -8.15 -3.27
C PRO A 305 -5.77 -8.03 -1.75
N TRP A 306 -4.87 -8.85 -1.17
CA TRP A 306 -4.57 -8.84 0.26
C TRP A 306 -3.09 -8.65 0.54
N SER A 307 -2.78 -8.08 1.70
CA SER A 307 -1.48 -8.13 2.35
C SER A 307 -1.58 -8.96 3.61
N VAL A 308 -0.61 -9.82 3.87
CA VAL A 308 -0.37 -10.30 5.23
C VAL A 308 0.77 -9.46 5.76
N ASP A 309 0.47 -8.60 6.73
CA ASP A 309 1.45 -7.77 7.39
C ASP A 309 1.89 -8.43 8.69
N VAL A 310 3.21 -8.58 8.86
CA VAL A 310 3.85 -9.01 10.10
C VAL A 310 4.47 -7.79 10.74
N LEU A 311 3.88 -7.33 11.84
CA LEU A 311 4.30 -6.12 12.54
C LEU A 311 5.03 -6.51 13.82
N PHE A 312 6.33 -6.20 13.85
CA PHE A 312 7.19 -6.55 14.96
C PHE A 312 7.15 -5.47 16.05
N ASN A 313 7.21 -5.92 17.30
CA ASN A 313 7.67 -5.15 18.44
C ASN A 313 8.80 -5.93 19.13
N GLU A 314 9.36 -5.39 20.23
CA GLU A 314 10.51 -5.99 20.92
C GLU A 314 10.31 -7.44 21.34
N LEU A 315 9.08 -7.80 21.72
CA LEU A 315 8.77 -9.10 22.32
C LEU A 315 7.88 -9.98 21.44
N SER A 316 7.30 -9.46 20.37
CA SER A 316 6.28 -10.19 19.62
C SER A 316 6.07 -9.66 18.19
N ALA A 317 5.42 -10.45 17.36
CA ALA A 317 4.96 -10.02 16.04
C ALA A 317 3.47 -10.27 15.88
N SER A 318 2.71 -9.24 15.52
CA SER A 318 1.30 -9.37 15.15
C SER A 318 1.20 -9.72 13.67
N VAL A 319 0.38 -10.73 13.36
CA VAL A 319 0.10 -11.15 11.98
C VAL A 319 -1.29 -10.69 11.61
N GLU A 320 -1.38 -9.86 10.57
CA GLU A 320 -2.60 -9.15 10.19
C GLU A 320 -2.90 -9.34 8.71
N LEU A 321 -4.15 -9.68 8.38
CA LEU A 321 -4.64 -9.75 7.00
C LEU A 321 -5.31 -8.42 6.64
N ARG A 322 -4.71 -7.66 5.72
CA ARG A 322 -5.18 -6.34 5.30
C ARG A 322 -5.67 -6.37 3.85
N PRO A 323 -6.89 -5.88 3.56
CA PRO A 323 -7.34 -5.68 2.18
C PRO A 323 -6.53 -4.57 1.51
N ARG A 324 -6.14 -4.78 0.25
CA ARG A 324 -5.46 -3.80 -0.60
C ARG A 324 -6.48 -3.19 -1.55
N LEU A 325 -7.09 -2.08 -1.14
CA LEU A 325 -8.10 -1.37 -1.91
C LEU A 325 -7.46 -0.21 -2.67
N SER A 326 -7.47 -0.31 -4.00
CA SER A 326 -7.01 0.76 -4.89
C SER A 326 -8.02 0.92 -6.03
N PRO A 327 -8.73 2.07 -6.12
CA PRO A 327 -8.66 3.21 -5.21
C PRO A 327 -9.20 2.89 -3.81
N ASN A 328 -8.77 3.64 -2.78
CA ASN A 328 -9.35 3.54 -1.44
C ASN A 328 -10.78 4.12 -1.49
N PRO A 329 -11.82 3.34 -1.13
CA PRO A 329 -13.22 3.75 -1.29
C PRO A 329 -13.58 4.99 -0.47
N ARG A 330 -12.82 5.28 0.59
CA ARG A 330 -13.00 6.50 1.39
C ARG A 330 -12.68 7.75 0.58
N LEU A 331 -11.77 7.68 -0.39
CA LEU A 331 -11.18 8.84 -1.06
C LEU A 331 -11.80 9.13 -2.43
N TYR A 332 -13.06 8.76 -2.64
CA TYR A 332 -13.75 8.89 -3.93
C TYR A 332 -13.77 10.34 -4.48
N TYR A 333 -13.64 11.34 -3.61
CA TYR A 333 -13.61 12.75 -3.98
C TYR A 333 -12.23 13.24 -4.45
N ARG A 334 -11.15 12.50 -4.17
CA ARG A 334 -9.78 12.94 -4.45
C ARG A 334 -9.39 12.57 -5.89
N THR A 335 -9.79 13.44 -6.82
CA THR A 335 -9.49 13.32 -8.26
C THR A 335 -8.03 13.64 -8.59
N ASP A 336 -7.43 14.58 -7.87
CA ASP A 336 -6.01 14.93 -8.00
C ASP A 336 -5.46 15.47 -6.66
N ALA A 337 -4.15 15.69 -6.57
CA ALA A 337 -3.49 16.24 -5.40
C ALA A 337 -2.21 17.00 -5.73
N ILE A 338 -1.87 17.96 -4.87
CA ILE A 338 -0.58 18.64 -4.92
C ILE A 338 0.51 17.81 -4.22
N ASN A 339 1.77 18.13 -4.51
CA ASN A 339 2.90 17.56 -3.79
C ASN A 339 2.78 17.85 -2.28
N ALA A 340 3.09 16.84 -1.46
CA ALA A 340 2.99 16.93 0.00
C ALA A 340 1.60 17.31 0.54
N ALA A 341 0.52 17.13 -0.25
CA ALA A 341 -0.84 17.25 0.25
C ALA A 341 -1.07 16.36 1.48
N SER A 342 -1.90 16.84 2.41
CA SER A 342 -2.24 16.12 3.63
C SER A 342 -2.71 14.68 3.36
N HIS A 343 -2.38 13.81 4.32
CA HIS A 343 -2.90 12.45 4.31
C HIS A 343 -4.38 12.46 4.69
N PRO A 344 -5.28 11.84 3.91
CA PRO A 344 -6.72 11.97 4.14
C PRO A 344 -7.21 11.54 5.52
N PRO A 345 -6.69 10.46 6.14
CA PRO A 345 -7.08 10.12 7.52
C PRO A 345 -6.73 11.23 8.53
N LEU A 346 -5.62 11.95 8.31
CA LEU A 346 -5.24 13.10 9.14
C LEU A 346 -6.23 14.26 8.96
N ALA A 347 -6.62 14.58 7.72
CA ALA A 347 -7.63 15.60 7.46
C ALA A 347 -8.98 15.26 8.15
N ALA A 348 -9.40 14.00 8.11
CA ALA A 348 -10.58 13.52 8.84
C ALA A 348 -10.43 13.64 10.36
N CYS A 349 -9.24 13.35 10.90
CA CYS A 349 -8.96 13.56 12.32
C CYS A 349 -8.99 15.05 12.72
N LEU A 350 -8.46 15.94 11.88
CA LEU A 350 -8.49 17.39 12.12
C LEU A 350 -9.92 17.93 12.12
N ALA A 351 -10.76 17.47 11.19
CA ALA A 351 -12.19 17.79 11.18
C ALA A 351 -12.88 17.38 12.50
N ARG A 352 -12.56 16.20 13.03
CA ARG A 352 -13.07 15.75 14.34
C ARG A 352 -12.56 16.60 15.50
N LEU A 353 -11.29 16.98 15.47
CA LEU A 353 -10.67 17.80 16.51
C LEU A 353 -11.26 19.22 16.53
N ALA A 354 -11.60 19.78 15.37
CA ALA A 354 -12.28 21.07 15.26
C ALA A 354 -13.70 21.05 15.85
N GLY A 355 -14.35 19.88 15.87
CA GLY A 355 -15.70 19.69 16.40
C GLY A 355 -16.80 19.96 15.36
N LYS A 356 -18.04 20.07 15.83
CA LYS A 356 -19.20 20.39 14.99
C LYS A 356 -19.89 21.65 15.48
N GLN A 357 -20.21 22.55 14.56
CA GLN A 357 -21.14 23.65 14.78
C GLN A 357 -22.23 23.59 13.69
N ALA A 358 -23.46 23.95 14.05
CA ALA A 358 -24.55 24.02 13.08
C ALA A 358 -24.34 25.23 12.15
N ASP A 359 -24.64 25.05 10.87
CA ASP A 359 -24.53 26.08 9.82
C ASP A 359 -23.15 26.76 9.74
N GLU A 360 -22.09 25.97 10.00
CA GLU A 360 -20.73 26.49 10.14
C GLU A 360 -20.17 27.02 8.82
N LEU A 361 -19.41 28.11 8.93
CA LEU A 361 -18.51 28.60 7.88
C LEU A 361 -17.07 28.20 8.24
N VAL A 362 -16.51 27.25 7.49
CA VAL A 362 -15.13 26.78 7.70
C VAL A 362 -14.22 27.46 6.69
N TRP A 363 -13.13 28.07 7.17
CA TRP A 363 -12.11 28.68 6.33
C TRP A 363 -10.77 28.00 6.53
N ASP A 364 -10.17 27.55 5.44
CA ASP A 364 -8.78 27.12 5.39
C ASP A 364 -7.97 28.14 4.57
N PRO A 365 -7.07 28.91 5.21
CA PRO A 365 -6.28 29.94 4.55
C PRO A 365 -5.18 29.40 3.63
N PHE A 366 -4.83 28.11 3.72
CA PHE A 366 -3.76 27.45 2.97
C PHE A 366 -4.24 26.09 2.45
N CYS A 367 -5.38 26.10 1.74
CA CYS A 367 -6.17 24.89 1.57
C CYS A 367 -5.54 23.85 0.64
N GLY A 368 -4.51 24.20 -0.14
CA GLY A 368 -3.90 23.31 -1.12
C GLY A 368 -4.97 22.65 -2.00
N SER A 369 -4.99 21.32 -2.02
CA SER A 369 -5.98 20.50 -2.76
C SER A 369 -7.34 20.33 -2.05
N GLY A 370 -7.60 21.02 -0.94
CA GLY A 370 -8.90 21.16 -0.28
C GLY A 370 -9.37 19.99 0.59
N LEU A 371 -8.48 19.10 1.03
CA LEU A 371 -8.86 17.86 1.73
C LEU A 371 -9.51 18.13 3.09
N GLU A 372 -8.92 19.02 3.88
CA GLU A 372 -9.39 19.42 5.21
C GLU A 372 -10.80 19.99 5.16
N LEU A 373 -11.06 20.87 4.18
CA LEU A 373 -12.39 21.46 3.97
C LEU A 373 -13.43 20.40 3.57
N ILE A 374 -13.05 19.46 2.70
CA ILE A 374 -13.96 18.38 2.27
C ILE A 374 -14.26 17.43 3.44
N GLU A 375 -13.26 17.01 4.21
CA GLU A 375 -13.47 16.14 5.37
C GLU A 375 -14.24 16.86 6.50
N ALA A 376 -14.05 18.18 6.70
CA ALA A 376 -14.89 18.98 7.58
C ALA A 376 -16.36 18.98 7.14
N ALA A 377 -16.62 19.18 5.84
CA ALA A 377 -17.96 19.14 5.28
C ALA A 377 -18.61 17.74 5.32
N LEU A 378 -17.80 16.67 5.21
CA LEU A 378 -18.28 15.28 5.36
C LEU A 378 -18.58 14.93 6.82
N PHE A 379 -17.86 15.52 7.78
CA PHE A 379 -18.02 15.24 9.21
C PHE A 379 -19.18 16.01 9.84
N GLY A 380 -19.31 17.30 9.52
CA GLY A 380 -20.17 18.27 10.22
C GLY A 380 -21.39 18.74 9.43
N GLU A 381 -22.10 19.70 10.02
CA GLU A 381 -23.22 20.42 9.39
C GLU A 381 -22.69 21.74 8.79
N VAL A 382 -21.64 21.64 7.98
CA VAL A 382 -20.96 22.80 7.39
C VAL A 382 -21.83 23.37 6.27
N ALA A 383 -22.34 24.59 6.45
CA ALA A 383 -23.12 25.29 5.44
C ALA A 383 -22.22 25.78 4.30
N GLN A 384 -21.00 26.21 4.61
CA GLN A 384 -20.07 26.73 3.63
C GLN A 384 -18.62 26.47 3.99
N VAL A 385 -17.83 26.06 3.00
CA VAL A 385 -16.37 26.03 3.06
C VAL A 385 -15.77 27.13 2.21
N VAL A 386 -14.73 27.75 2.71
CA VAL A 386 -13.91 28.73 1.99
C VAL A 386 -12.47 28.24 1.99
N GLY A 387 -11.89 28.08 0.81
CA GLY A 387 -10.47 27.75 0.66
C GLY A 387 -9.71 28.87 -0.03
N THR A 388 -8.55 29.20 0.50
CA THR A 388 -7.60 30.10 -0.18
C THR A 388 -6.24 29.45 -0.32
N ASP A 389 -5.57 29.74 -1.42
CA ASP A 389 -4.18 29.37 -1.65
C ASP A 389 -3.58 30.37 -2.64
N ILE A 390 -2.27 30.60 -2.56
CA ILE A 390 -1.57 31.47 -3.51
C ILE A 390 -1.37 30.79 -4.86
N ASP A 391 -1.35 29.44 -4.87
CA ASP A 391 -1.18 28.65 -6.08
C ASP A 391 -2.54 28.44 -6.79
N PRO A 392 -2.77 29.04 -7.97
CA PRO A 392 -4.00 28.83 -8.73
C PRO A 392 -4.19 27.36 -9.18
N ALA A 393 -3.11 26.59 -9.34
CA ALA A 393 -3.20 25.18 -9.70
C ALA A 393 -3.76 24.34 -8.53
N ALA A 394 -3.33 24.63 -7.30
CA ALA A 394 -3.87 24.00 -6.09
C ALA A 394 -5.38 24.28 -5.95
N ILE A 395 -5.80 25.53 -6.19
CA ILE A 395 -7.21 25.92 -6.16
C ILE A 395 -8.05 25.19 -7.22
N ALA A 396 -7.54 25.04 -8.44
CA ALA A 396 -8.23 24.28 -9.48
C ALA A 396 -8.45 22.81 -9.06
N ILE A 397 -7.44 22.19 -8.43
CA ILE A 397 -7.54 20.84 -7.87
C ILE A 397 -8.56 20.79 -6.72
N ALA A 398 -8.53 21.77 -5.81
CA ALA A 398 -9.48 21.84 -4.69
C ALA A 398 -10.94 21.95 -5.18
N GLN A 399 -11.19 22.77 -6.20
CA GLN A 399 -12.51 22.89 -6.83
C GLN A 399 -12.97 21.58 -7.46
N ALA A 400 -12.09 20.89 -8.20
CA ALA A 400 -12.40 19.59 -8.80
C ALA A 400 -12.69 18.52 -7.73
N ASN A 401 -11.88 18.45 -6.68
CA ASN A 401 -12.07 17.53 -5.56
C ASN A 401 -13.38 17.82 -4.79
N PHE A 402 -13.68 19.09 -4.53
CA PHE A 402 -14.92 19.49 -3.86
C PHE A 402 -16.15 19.14 -4.69
N ALA A 403 -16.10 19.38 -6.01
CA ALA A 403 -17.18 18.98 -6.91
C ALA A 403 -17.38 17.44 -6.92
N ALA A 404 -16.29 16.67 -6.92
CA ALA A 404 -16.34 15.21 -6.86
C ALA A 404 -16.88 14.68 -5.52
N ALA A 405 -16.74 15.43 -4.43
CA ALA A 405 -17.31 15.09 -3.12
C ALA A 405 -18.85 15.10 -3.09
N LYS A 406 -19.50 15.77 -4.06
CA LYS A 406 -20.98 15.81 -4.20
C LYS A 406 -21.67 16.13 -2.87
N LEU A 407 -21.34 17.27 -2.28
CA LEU A 407 -21.86 17.74 -0.99
C LEU A 407 -23.08 18.67 -1.20
N PRO A 408 -24.33 18.16 -1.25
CA PRO A 408 -25.50 18.95 -1.66
C PRO A 408 -25.88 20.08 -0.68
N ARG A 409 -25.42 19.99 0.57
CA ARG A 409 -25.77 20.93 1.65
C ARG A 409 -24.66 21.94 1.96
N THR A 410 -23.50 21.82 1.32
CA THR A 410 -22.33 22.65 1.60
C THR A 410 -21.96 23.45 0.36
N LYS A 411 -21.90 24.78 0.50
CA LYS A 411 -21.39 25.66 -0.56
C LYS A 411 -19.87 25.69 -0.50
N GLY A 412 -19.20 25.64 -1.66
CA GLY A 412 -17.76 25.82 -1.76
C GLY A 412 -17.41 27.16 -2.39
N ALA A 413 -16.43 27.87 -1.83
CA ALA A 413 -15.81 29.04 -2.44
C ALA A 413 -14.29 28.92 -2.36
N PHE A 414 -13.62 28.90 -3.50
CA PHE A 414 -12.16 28.68 -3.57
C PHE A 414 -11.52 29.82 -4.34
N HIS A 415 -10.52 30.47 -3.74
CA HIS A 415 -9.92 31.70 -4.26
C HIS A 415 -8.41 31.56 -4.35
N ALA A 416 -7.85 31.85 -5.53
CA ALA A 416 -6.41 31.98 -5.72
C ALA A 416 -5.97 33.37 -5.26
N CYS A 417 -5.60 33.48 -3.99
CA CYS A 417 -5.21 34.73 -3.37
C CYS A 417 -4.36 34.52 -2.12
N ASP A 418 -3.64 35.56 -1.72
CA ASP A 418 -3.00 35.61 -0.41
C ASP A 418 -4.06 35.69 0.71
N PHE A 419 -3.97 34.86 1.74
CA PHE A 419 -4.93 34.84 2.85
C PHE A 419 -5.03 36.18 3.59
N ARG A 420 -4.00 37.03 3.50
CA ARG A 420 -3.97 38.39 4.09
C ARG A 420 -4.98 39.33 3.41
N ASP A 421 -5.41 39.02 2.20
CA ASP A 421 -6.43 39.76 1.44
C ASP A 421 -7.88 39.35 1.82
N VAL A 422 -8.10 38.86 3.04
CA VAL A 422 -9.38 38.33 3.53
C VAL A 422 -10.60 39.25 3.32
N THR A 423 -10.39 40.57 3.29
CA THR A 423 -11.46 41.56 3.06
C THR A 423 -12.02 41.53 1.64
N LYS A 424 -11.25 40.99 0.68
CA LYS A 424 -11.68 40.81 -0.72
C LYS A 424 -12.47 39.53 -0.93
N ILE A 425 -12.60 38.67 0.09
CA ILE A 425 -13.30 37.39 0.04
C ILE A 425 -14.75 37.61 0.50
N PRO A 426 -15.75 37.62 -0.41
CA PRO A 426 -17.11 38.03 -0.07
C PRO A 426 -17.74 37.22 1.07
N GLN A 427 -17.46 35.92 1.08
CA GLN A 427 -17.98 34.98 2.07
C GLN A 427 -17.49 35.30 3.49
N LEU A 428 -16.22 35.71 3.62
CA LEU A 428 -15.60 36.03 4.91
C LEU A 428 -15.92 37.46 5.34
N ALA A 429 -16.00 38.40 4.40
CA ALA A 429 -16.43 39.78 4.68
C ALA A 429 -17.86 39.82 5.27
N ALA A 430 -18.79 39.03 4.73
CA ALA A 430 -20.15 38.91 5.24
C ALA A 430 -20.24 38.23 6.63
N ALA A 431 -19.32 37.33 6.96
CA ALA A 431 -19.25 36.70 8.27
C ALA A 431 -18.69 37.64 9.35
N ARG A 432 -17.72 38.50 8.99
CA ARG A 432 -17.10 39.44 9.93
C ARG A 432 -18.08 40.46 10.52
N SER A 433 -19.08 40.91 9.77
CA SER A 433 -20.12 41.80 10.30
C SER A 433 -20.94 41.16 11.43
N ARG A 434 -21.05 39.82 11.43
CA ARG A 434 -21.67 39.04 12.52
C ARG A 434 -20.75 38.89 13.74
N TRP A 435 -19.44 38.72 13.54
CA TRP A 435 -18.47 38.64 14.64
C TRP A 435 -18.28 39.96 15.41
N SER A 436 -18.50 41.10 14.77
CA SER A 436 -18.44 42.43 15.42
C SER A 436 -19.67 42.78 16.27
N SER A 437 -20.65 41.89 16.42
CA SER A 437 -21.83 42.10 17.27
C SER A 437 -21.64 41.36 18.60
N PRO A 438 -21.32 42.04 19.72
CA PRO A 438 -21.17 41.37 21.01
C PRO A 438 -22.55 41.13 21.63
N THR A 439 -23.22 40.04 21.26
CA THR A 439 -24.18 39.44 22.18
C THR A 439 -23.37 38.64 23.19
N ARG A 440 -23.11 39.23 24.37
CA ARG A 440 -22.69 38.47 25.56
C ARG A 440 -23.66 37.30 25.73
N PRO A 441 -23.19 36.04 25.81
CA PRO A 441 -24.02 35.00 26.40
C PRO A 441 -24.31 35.44 27.83
N SER A 442 -25.59 35.56 28.20
CA SER A 442 -25.98 35.62 29.60
C SER A 442 -25.42 34.40 30.31
N ASP A 443 -24.78 34.60 31.47
CA ASP A 443 -24.29 33.54 32.35
C ASP A 443 -25.35 32.42 32.49
N GLY A 444 -25.12 31.31 31.79
CA GLY A 444 -26.14 30.29 31.59
C GLY A 444 -25.55 29.02 30.97
N ALA A 445 -24.95 28.20 31.84
CA ALA A 445 -24.70 26.77 31.65
C ALA A 445 -24.00 26.34 30.35
N CYS A 446 -22.68 26.50 30.28
CA CYS A 446 -21.84 25.60 29.50
C CYS A 446 -21.87 24.21 30.17
N GLY A 447 -22.65 23.29 29.61
CA GLY A 447 -22.74 21.90 30.01
C GLY A 447 -21.51 21.10 29.61
N CYS A 448 -20.35 21.40 30.21
CA CYS A 448 -19.18 20.53 30.16
C CYS A 448 -19.01 19.87 31.53
N ARG A 449 -19.84 18.86 31.83
CA ARG A 449 -19.59 17.97 32.97
C ARG A 449 -18.60 16.90 32.55
N THR A 450 -17.34 17.10 32.93
CA THR A 450 -16.46 16.08 33.55
C THR A 450 -15.05 16.64 33.58
N CYS A 451 -14.63 17.08 34.77
CA CYS A 451 -13.24 17.11 35.27
C CYS A 451 -13.17 18.09 36.45
N MET A 452 -13.79 17.74 37.59
CA MET A 452 -13.37 18.27 38.89
C MET A 452 -14.06 17.47 40.00
N ALA A 453 -13.33 16.54 40.62
CA ALA A 453 -13.41 16.18 42.04
C ALA A 453 -12.44 15.02 42.33
N SER A 454 -11.24 15.35 42.82
CA SER A 454 -10.60 14.65 43.95
C SER A 454 -9.22 15.26 44.22
N SER A 455 -9.20 16.23 45.12
CA SER A 455 -7.99 16.57 45.88
C SER A 455 -7.98 15.70 47.14
N PRO A 456 -6.83 15.11 47.53
CA PRO A 456 -6.55 14.83 48.92
C PRO A 456 -5.51 15.81 49.46
N THR A 457 -5.86 16.41 50.59
CA THR A 457 -4.97 17.11 51.52
C THR A 457 -3.83 16.22 51.99
N SER A 458 -2.59 16.74 52.05
CA SER A 458 -1.85 16.94 53.33
C SER A 458 -0.36 17.27 53.14
N SER A 459 0.07 18.21 53.99
CA SER A 459 1.40 18.38 54.63
C SER A 459 2.67 18.44 53.78
N GLY A 460 3.34 19.59 53.87
CA GLY A 460 4.67 19.82 53.32
C GLY A 460 5.82 19.25 54.15
N SER A 461 6.97 19.13 53.49
CA SER A 461 8.34 19.13 54.03
C SER A 461 9.32 19.49 52.90
N PRO A 462 10.46 20.15 53.18
CA PRO A 462 11.21 20.96 52.22
C PRO A 462 12.18 20.15 51.32
N PRO A 463 12.67 20.73 50.20
CA PRO A 463 13.44 20.00 49.20
C PRO A 463 14.86 19.68 49.68
N ARG A 464 15.28 18.43 49.48
CA ARG A 464 16.69 17.99 49.62
C ARG A 464 17.48 18.32 48.36
N SER A 465 18.70 18.77 48.62
CA SER A 465 19.79 19.16 47.72
C SER A 465 20.06 18.21 46.55
N CYS A 466 20.29 18.81 45.37
CA CYS A 466 20.93 18.17 44.21
C CYS A 466 22.44 17.98 44.46
N ALA A 467 22.97 16.83 44.07
CA ALA A 467 24.40 16.57 43.86
C ALA A 467 24.58 15.79 42.54
N PRO A 468 25.76 15.91 41.88
CA PRO A 468 25.84 15.96 40.42
C PRO A 468 26.12 14.63 39.72
N ALA A 469 25.84 14.64 38.41
CA ALA A 469 26.09 13.58 37.45
C ALA A 469 27.58 13.25 37.31
N VAL A 470 27.88 11.94 37.35
CA VAL A 470 29.20 11.39 37.03
C VAL A 470 29.24 11.06 35.54
N ALA A 471 30.26 11.61 34.87
CA ALA A 471 30.66 11.26 33.52
C ALA A 471 31.39 9.91 33.51
N SER A 472 31.16 9.11 32.48
CA SER A 472 32.02 7.97 32.15
C SER A 472 32.33 7.97 30.65
N SER A 473 33.56 8.34 30.34
CA SER A 473 34.29 7.97 29.13
C SER A 473 35.01 6.64 29.38
N SER A 474 34.78 5.64 28.52
CA SER A 474 35.70 4.56 28.10
C SER A 474 35.03 3.76 27.00
#